data_AF-A0A9X8DYM4-F1
#
_entry.id   AF-A0A9X8DYM4-F1
#
_cell.length_a   1.000
_cell.length_b   1.000
_cell.length_c   1.000
_cell.angle_alpha   90.00
_cell.angle_beta   90.00
_cell.angle_gamma   90.00
#
_symmetry.space_group_name_H-M   'P 1'
#
loop_
_entity.id
_entity.type
_entity.pdbx_description
1 polymer ?
#
loop_
_entity_poly.entity_id
_entity_poly.type
_entity_poly.pdbx_seq_one_letter_code
_entity_poly.pdbx_strand_id
1 'polypeptide(L)'
;TCVNNLAKHGRLIVIGSISGYADSSSWSAAAGATSPFTATLLSKSASVRGFFLNHFAKSHGAAHARKLTILVRKRLLNPGLDTATFRGLEGVADAIEYLYARKNIGKLVVHLADPTTSSSDHMTLPRASL
;
A
#
# COMPACT_ATOMS: atom_id res chain seq x y z
N THR A 1 13.52 -6.77 -18.87
CA THR A 1 12.21 -6.39 -18.27
C THR A 1 11.60 -7.59 -17.57
N CYS A 2 10.63 -7.39 -16.67
CA CYS A 2 9.96 -8.50 -15.95
C CYS A 2 9.29 -9.51 -16.90
N VAL A 3 8.71 -9.05 -18.01
CA VAL A 3 8.09 -9.89 -19.05
C VAL A 3 9.09 -10.87 -19.66
N ASN A 4 10.30 -10.40 -20.02
CA ASN A 4 11.34 -11.25 -20.61
C ASN A 4 11.83 -12.34 -19.66
N ASN A 5 11.67 -12.16 -18.35
CA ASN A 5 12.11 -13.09 -17.31
C ASN A 5 11.02 -14.05 -16.84
N LEU A 6 9.84 -14.05 -17.45
CA LEU A 6 8.80 -15.04 -17.14
C LEU A 6 9.30 -16.45 -17.46
N ALA A 7 9.04 -17.41 -16.56
CA ALA A 7 9.20 -18.83 -16.85
C ALA A 7 8.09 -19.35 -17.78
N LYS A 8 8.22 -20.58 -18.28
CA LYS A 8 7.10 -21.27 -18.92
C LYS A 8 5.92 -21.33 -17.94
N HIS A 9 4.72 -20.95 -18.39
CA HIS A 9 3.50 -20.78 -17.58
C HIS A 9 3.56 -19.67 -16.51
N GLY A 10 4.54 -18.78 -16.60
CA GLY A 10 4.71 -17.66 -15.68
C GLY A 10 3.51 -16.70 -15.68
N ARG A 11 3.30 -16.03 -14.54
CA ARG A 11 2.22 -15.05 -14.36
C ARG A 11 2.79 -13.75 -13.82
N LEU A 12 2.62 -12.68 -14.58
CA LEU A 12 2.90 -11.32 -14.10
C LEU A 12 1.59 -10.69 -13.66
N ILE A 13 1.51 -10.27 -12.39
CA ILE A 13 0.34 -9.56 -11.86
C ILE A 13 0.65 -8.06 -11.87
N VAL A 14 -0.16 -7.29 -12.58
CA VAL A 14 -0.07 -5.84 -12.61
C VAL A 14 -0.85 -5.29 -11.41
N ILE A 15 -0.11 -4.82 -10.41
CA ILE A 15 -0.65 -4.17 -9.21
C ILE A 15 -0.65 -2.64 -9.36
N GLY A 16 0.32 -2.11 -10.10
CA GLY A 16 0.47 -0.68 -10.32
C GLY A 16 1.73 -0.33 -11.13
N SER A 17 1.93 0.96 -11.40
CA SER A 17 3.06 1.50 -12.15
C SER A 17 3.50 2.85 -11.55
N ILE A 18 4.05 2.80 -10.32
CA ILE A 18 4.37 4.00 -9.53
C ILE A 18 5.37 4.94 -10.21
N SER A 19 6.24 4.40 -11.08
CA SER A 19 7.21 5.18 -11.84
C SER A 19 6.59 6.23 -12.75
N GLY A 20 5.33 6.05 -13.15
CA GLY A 20 4.62 6.98 -14.03
C GLY A 20 3.37 7.61 -13.41
N TYR A 21 3.23 7.57 -12.08
CA TYR A 21 2.11 8.23 -11.40
C TYR A 21 2.31 9.73 -11.26
N ALA A 22 3.51 10.18 -10.92
CA ALA A 22 3.80 11.59 -10.67
C ALA A 22 3.68 12.47 -11.92
N ASP A 23 4.03 11.92 -13.08
CA ASP A 23 4.05 12.62 -14.38
C ASP A 23 2.93 12.15 -15.33
N SER A 24 2.03 11.29 -14.83
CA SER A 24 0.96 10.63 -15.59
C SER A 24 1.40 9.76 -16.78
N SER A 25 2.70 9.48 -16.93
CA SER A 25 3.23 8.71 -18.06
C SER A 25 2.70 7.28 -18.11
N SER A 26 2.28 6.71 -16.97
CA SER A 26 1.62 5.40 -16.87
C SER A 26 0.29 5.31 -17.63
N TRP A 27 -0.36 6.44 -17.89
CA TRP A 27 -1.62 6.52 -18.64
C TRP A 27 -1.46 7.16 -20.02
N SER A 28 -0.31 7.76 -20.29
CA SER A 28 0.05 8.18 -21.63
C SER A 28 0.27 6.94 -22.50
N ALA A 29 -0.26 6.95 -23.73
CA ALA A 29 0.00 5.91 -24.71
C ALA A 29 1.44 6.02 -25.25
N ALA A 30 2.43 5.95 -24.36
CA ALA A 30 3.82 5.82 -24.75
C ALA A 30 4.02 4.38 -25.25
N ALA A 31 3.90 4.22 -26.57
CA ALA A 31 4.21 3.00 -27.30
C ALA A 31 5.57 2.45 -26.85
N GLY A 32 5.58 1.28 -26.23
CA GLY A 32 6.78 0.76 -25.59
C GLY A 32 6.81 -0.75 -25.43
N ALA A 33 6.24 -1.51 -26.36
CA ALA A 33 6.54 -2.94 -26.48
C ALA A 33 7.76 -3.11 -27.42
N THR A 34 8.97 -2.91 -26.90
CA THR A 34 10.24 -3.01 -27.65
C THR A 34 10.69 -4.46 -27.91
N SER A 35 9.78 -5.41 -27.81
CA SER A 35 9.86 -6.83 -28.21
C SER A 35 8.41 -7.26 -28.46
N PRO A 36 8.09 -8.21 -29.36
CA PRO A 36 6.72 -8.68 -29.50
C PRO A 36 6.25 -9.31 -28.19
N PHE A 37 5.63 -8.48 -27.34
CA PHE A 37 5.11 -8.80 -26.01
C PHE A 37 4.22 -10.05 -26.09
N THR A 38 3.38 -10.09 -27.12
CA THR A 38 2.54 -11.23 -27.47
C THR A 38 3.34 -12.48 -27.80
N ALA A 39 4.41 -12.39 -28.59
CA ALA A 39 5.27 -13.53 -28.91
C ALA A 39 6.02 -14.05 -27.68
N THR A 40 6.45 -13.18 -26.77
CA THR A 40 7.10 -13.58 -25.52
C THR A 40 6.13 -14.34 -24.60
N LEU A 41 4.88 -13.89 -24.51
CA LEU A 41 3.86 -14.60 -23.73
C LEU A 41 3.49 -15.93 -24.40
N LEU A 42 3.32 -15.94 -25.72
CA LEU A 42 2.97 -17.13 -26.49
C LEU A 42 4.05 -18.22 -26.38
N SER A 43 5.33 -17.89 -26.61
CA SER A 43 6.41 -18.87 -26.57
C SER A 43 6.62 -19.50 -25.20
N LYS A 44 6.17 -18.82 -24.14
CA LYS A 44 6.26 -19.27 -22.75
C LYS A 44 4.94 -19.78 -22.18
N SER A 45 3.85 -19.74 -22.95
CA SER A 45 2.50 -20.00 -22.42
C SER A 45 2.21 -19.20 -21.15
N ALA A 46 2.71 -17.95 -21.08
CA ALA A 46 2.67 -17.10 -19.91
C ALA A 46 1.49 -16.12 -19.96
N SER A 47 1.19 -15.43 -18.84
CA SER A 47 0.11 -14.45 -18.77
C SER A 47 0.48 -13.19 -18.00
N VAL A 48 -0.17 -12.08 -18.36
CA VAL A 48 -0.17 -10.83 -17.62
C VAL A 48 -1.59 -10.52 -17.19
N ARG A 49 -1.82 -10.19 -15.91
CA ARG A 49 -3.16 -9.99 -15.35
C ARG A 49 -3.21 -8.75 -14.47
N GLY A 50 -4.14 -7.84 -14.74
CA GLY A 50 -4.43 -6.71 -13.87
C GLY A 50 -5.18 -7.16 -12.62
N PHE A 51 -4.86 -6.53 -11.48
CA PHE A 51 -5.60 -6.69 -10.23
C PHE A 51 -5.97 -5.32 -9.68
N PHE A 52 -7.27 -5.04 -9.60
CA PHE A 52 -7.79 -3.82 -9.00
C PHE A 52 -8.64 -4.18 -7.79
N LEU A 53 -8.22 -3.71 -6.61
CA LEU A 53 -8.76 -4.16 -5.31
C LEU A 53 -10.28 -4.04 -5.23
N ASN A 54 -10.86 -2.97 -5.78
CA ASN A 54 -12.30 -2.70 -5.72
C ASN A 54 -13.14 -3.79 -6.41
N HIS A 55 -12.60 -4.52 -7.39
CA HIS A 55 -13.29 -5.63 -8.05
C HIS A 55 -13.39 -6.89 -7.17
N PHE A 56 -12.56 -7.01 -6.13
CA PHE A 56 -12.49 -8.19 -5.25
C PHE A 56 -12.87 -7.89 -3.80
N ALA A 57 -12.94 -6.61 -3.41
CA ALA A 57 -13.19 -6.19 -2.04
C ALA A 57 -14.49 -6.77 -1.47
N LYS A 58 -15.58 -6.78 -2.26
CA LYS A 58 -16.90 -7.29 -1.82
C LYS A 58 -16.87 -8.79 -1.51
N SER A 59 -16.19 -9.59 -2.34
CA SER A 59 -16.20 -11.06 -2.22
C SER A 59 -15.10 -11.60 -1.30
N HIS A 60 -13.94 -10.95 -1.24
CA HIS A 60 -12.76 -11.48 -0.56
C HIS A 60 -12.21 -10.57 0.55
N GLY A 61 -12.55 -9.28 0.56
CA GLY A 61 -11.90 -8.27 1.39
C GLY A 61 -11.98 -8.58 2.89
N ALA A 62 -13.18 -8.80 3.41
CA ALA A 62 -13.40 -9.03 4.85
C ALA A 62 -12.72 -10.32 5.35
N ALA A 63 -12.83 -11.41 4.60
CA ALA A 63 -12.20 -12.68 4.95
C ALA A 63 -10.66 -12.58 4.92
N HIS A 64 -10.12 -11.90 3.90
CA HIS A 64 -8.69 -11.69 3.77
C HIS A 64 -8.13 -10.80 4.89
N ALA A 65 -8.78 -9.68 5.20
CA ALA A 65 -8.39 -8.78 6.29
C ALA A 65 -8.38 -9.51 7.64
N ARG A 66 -9.42 -10.30 7.94
CA ARG A 66 -9.47 -11.13 9.16
C ARG A 66 -8.29 -12.09 9.24
N LYS A 67 -7.96 -12.79 8.15
CA LYS A 67 -6.81 -13.71 8.09
C LYS A 67 -5.50 -12.99 8.38
N LEU A 68 -5.24 -11.85 7.73
CA LEU A 68 -4.01 -11.08 7.93
C LEU A 68 -3.90 -10.59 9.39
N THR A 69 -4.98 -10.08 9.97
CA THR A 69 -5.01 -9.66 11.38
C THR A 69 -4.67 -10.79 12.34
N ILE A 70 -5.19 -12.01 12.10
CA ILE A 70 -4.85 -13.19 12.90
C ILE A 70 -3.36 -13.51 12.79
N LEU A 71 -2.78 -13.46 11.59
CA LEU A 71 -1.36 -13.75 11.39
C LEU A 71 -0.47 -12.71 12.08
N VAL A 72 -0.82 -11.43 12.01
CA VAL A 72 -0.10 -10.36 12.72
C VAL A 72 -0.18 -10.57 14.23
N ARG A 73 -1.37 -10.82 14.78
CA ARG A 73 -1.57 -11.10 16.22
C ARG A 73 -0.79 -12.32 16.70
N LYS A 74 -0.71 -13.37 15.87
CA LYS A 74 0.09 -14.58 16.14
C LYS A 74 1.59 -14.39 15.90
N ARG A 75 2.05 -13.19 15.49
CA ARG A 75 3.44 -12.89 15.13
C ARG A 75 3.98 -13.76 13.98
N LEU A 76 3.10 -14.30 13.15
CA LEU A 76 3.44 -15.06 11.94
C LEU A 76 3.58 -14.15 10.71
N LEU A 77 3.17 -12.89 10.83
CA LEU A 77 3.30 -11.88 9.80
C LEU A 77 3.77 -10.57 10.42
N ASN A 78 4.92 -10.06 9.98
CA ASN A 78 5.34 -8.71 10.30
C ASN A 78 4.64 -7.75 9.31
N PRO A 79 3.85 -6.77 9.79
CA PRO A 79 3.23 -5.78 8.91
C PRO A 79 4.24 -4.86 8.20
N GLY A 80 5.49 -4.79 8.71
CA GLY A 80 6.59 -4.06 8.08
C GLY A 80 6.28 -2.57 7.98
N LEU A 81 6.13 -1.88 9.10
CA LEU A 81 5.93 -0.43 9.11
C LEU A 81 7.26 0.29 8.90
N ASP A 82 7.19 1.45 8.25
CA ASP A 82 8.32 2.37 8.18
C ASP A 82 8.61 2.97 9.56
N THR A 83 9.89 3.18 9.87
CA THR A 83 10.35 3.79 11.11
C THR A 83 10.34 5.33 11.07
N ALA A 84 10.28 5.94 9.87
CA ALA A 84 10.15 7.37 9.71
C ALA A 84 8.86 7.88 10.36
N THR A 85 8.97 8.91 11.19
CA THR A 85 7.85 9.46 11.94
C THR A 85 7.38 10.76 11.31
N PHE A 86 6.14 10.76 10.82
CA PHE A 86 5.44 11.94 10.34
C PHE A 86 4.25 12.22 11.27
N ARG A 87 4.00 13.48 11.59
CA ARG A 87 2.95 13.90 12.54
C ARG A 87 2.03 14.94 11.92
N GLY A 88 0.80 14.94 12.40
CA GLY A 88 -0.24 15.85 11.94
C GLY A 88 -0.67 15.58 10.50
N LEU A 89 -1.67 16.34 10.04
CA LEU A 89 -2.13 16.23 8.66
C LEU A 89 -1.13 16.88 7.69
N GLU A 90 -0.45 17.91 8.18
CA GLU A 90 0.65 18.61 7.51
C GLU A 90 1.81 17.68 7.14
N GLY A 91 2.12 16.68 7.98
CA GLY A 91 3.18 15.71 7.71
C GLY A 91 2.88 14.75 6.54
N VAL A 92 1.67 14.76 5.98
CA VAL A 92 1.34 13.93 4.81
C VAL A 92 2.12 14.37 3.57
N ALA A 93 2.32 15.67 3.37
CA ALA A 93 3.07 16.17 2.22
C ALA A 93 4.51 15.64 2.22
N ASP A 94 5.23 15.84 3.33
CA ASP A 94 6.59 15.34 3.54
C ASP A 94 6.67 13.82 3.39
N ALA A 95 5.66 13.10 3.88
CA ALA A 95 5.59 11.65 3.79
C ALA A 95 5.43 11.15 2.35
N ILE A 96 4.68 11.86 1.51
CA ILE A 96 4.55 11.56 0.08
C ILE A 96 5.85 11.88 -0.66
N GLU A 97 6.51 12.99 -0.35
CA GLU A 97 7.83 13.29 -0.91
C GLU A 97 8.86 12.22 -0.53
N TYR A 98 8.84 11.77 0.71
CA TYR A 98 9.70 10.68 1.21
C TYR A 98 9.46 9.35 0.46
N LEU A 99 8.19 9.03 0.18
CA LEU A 99 7.79 7.88 -0.64
C LEU A 99 8.35 7.99 -2.07
N TYR A 100 8.18 9.13 -2.75
CA TYR A 100 8.69 9.33 -4.12
C TYR A 100 10.21 9.45 -4.18
N ALA A 101 10.86 9.89 -3.09
CA ALA A 101 12.30 9.81 -2.92
C ALA A 101 12.82 8.36 -2.71
N ARG A 102 11.91 7.37 -2.64
CA ARG A 102 12.20 5.93 -2.45
C ARG A 102 12.95 5.64 -1.14
N LYS A 103 12.71 6.46 -0.12
CA LYS A 103 13.37 6.31 1.19
C LYS A 103 12.63 5.36 2.12
N ASN A 104 11.38 5.02 1.81
CA ASN A 104 10.56 4.23 2.70
C ASN A 104 10.94 2.74 2.71
N ILE A 105 10.99 2.14 3.90
CA ILE A 105 11.17 0.71 4.11
C ILE A 105 9.91 0.20 4.80
N GLY A 106 9.02 -0.39 4.00
CA GLY A 106 7.73 -0.88 4.46
C GLY A 106 6.60 0.14 4.32
N LYS A 107 5.54 -0.04 5.11
CA LYS A 107 4.32 0.76 5.08
C LYS A 107 4.54 2.07 5.83
N LEU A 108 4.55 3.16 5.08
CA LEU A 108 4.56 4.50 5.61
C LEU A 108 3.23 4.85 6.29
N VAL A 109 3.31 5.50 7.46
CA VAL A 109 2.19 5.92 8.32
C VAL A 109 2.43 7.34 8.82
N VAL A 110 1.35 8.13 8.95
CA VAL A 110 1.36 9.46 9.53
C VAL A 110 0.52 9.45 10.80
N HIS A 111 1.06 9.98 11.89
CA HIS A 111 0.41 10.01 13.19
C HIS A 111 -0.43 11.28 13.34
N LEU A 112 -1.75 11.14 13.39
CA LEU A 112 -2.68 12.29 13.46
C LEU A 112 -2.90 12.84 14.86
N ALA A 113 -2.54 12.10 15.91
CA ALA A 113 -2.67 12.53 17.30
C ALA A 113 -1.34 12.35 18.03
N ASP A 114 -1.01 13.30 18.90
CA ASP A 114 0.05 13.10 19.88
C ASP A 114 -0.46 12.22 21.03
N PRO A 115 0.34 11.24 21.49
CA PRO A 115 -0.05 10.31 22.55
C PRO A 115 -0.28 10.96 23.93
N THR A 116 -0.20 12.29 24.06
CA THR A 116 -0.27 13.03 25.34
C THR A 116 -1.61 13.72 25.61
N THR A 117 -2.63 13.55 24.76
CA THR A 117 -3.97 14.10 25.07
C THR A 117 -4.86 13.04 25.73
N SER A 118 -4.41 12.45 26.84
CA SER A 118 -5.32 11.82 27.79
C SER A 118 -5.85 12.92 28.70
N SER A 119 -7.03 13.44 28.36
CA SER A 119 -7.75 14.44 29.12
C SER A 119 -8.11 13.90 30.51
N SER A 120 -7.21 14.10 31.48
CA SER A 120 -7.52 13.99 32.90
C SER A 120 -8.13 15.31 33.38
N ASP A 121 -9.36 15.59 32.95
CA ASP A 121 -10.22 16.60 33.57
C ASP A 121 -11.50 15.91 34.07
N HIS A 122 -11.33 15.14 35.15
CA HIS A 122 -12.45 14.80 36.01
C HIS A 122 -12.82 16.04 36.81
N MET A 123 -13.63 16.91 36.21
CA MET A 123 -14.27 18.06 36.85
C MET A 123 -15.05 17.57 38.09
N THR A 124 -14.51 17.83 39.28
CA THR A 124 -15.18 17.65 40.56
C THR A 124 -16.35 18.63 40.66
N LEU A 125 -17.57 18.12 40.68
CA LEU A 125 -18.76 18.89 41.06
C LEU A 125 -18.66 19.30 42.54
N PRO A 126 -18.97 20.56 42.90
CA PRO A 126 -18.98 20.98 44.29
C PRO A 126 -20.14 20.30 45.02
N ARG A 127 -19.82 19.71 46.17
CA ARG A 127 -20.80 19.18 47.13
C ARG A 127 -21.67 20.34 47.62
N ALA A 128 -22.94 20.36 47.22
CA ALA A 128 -23.93 21.21 47.86
C ALA A 128 -24.28 20.60 49.23
N SER A 129 -23.95 21.35 50.27
CA SER A 129 -24.43 21.16 51.64
C SER A 129 -25.87 21.63 51.76
N LEU A 130 -26.78 20.72 52.12
CA LEU A 130 -27.85 20.85 53.13
C LEU A 130 -28.63 19.53 53.20
#